data_AF-A0A2A2GVF9-F1
#
_entry.id   AF-A0A2A2GVF9-F1
#
_cell.length_a   1.000
_cell.length_b   1.000
_cell.length_c   1.000
_cell.angle_alpha   90.00
_cell.angle_beta   90.00
_cell.angle_gamma   90.00
#
_symmetry.space_group_name_H-M   'P 1'
#
loop_
_entity.id
_entity.type
_entity.pdbx_description
1 polymer ?
#
loop_
_entity_poly.entity_id
_entity_poly.type
_entity_poly.pdbx_seq_one_letter_code
_entity_poly.pdbx_strand_id
1 'polypeptide(L)'
;MLQSIKIIEKFTPLPKKVDILRKRTVDSEDEATVTVTAAHRAKGLEWDIVEINHDFPNNLFDPEMNKAAFKDEVNLLYVSATRAKKTLIINKLLVNILAKVVEHEKTA
;
A
#
# COMPACT_ATOMS: atom_id res chain seq x y z
N MET A 1 -0.49 -11.49 19.33
CA MET A 1 -1.75 -11.64 20.08
C MET A 1 -2.52 -10.32 20.23
N LEU A 2 -1.88 -9.23 20.68
CA LEU A 2 -2.54 -7.91 20.84
C LEU A 2 -3.11 -7.31 19.54
N GLN A 3 -2.46 -7.51 18.40
CA GLN A 3 -2.92 -6.96 17.12
C GLN A 3 -4.25 -7.58 16.67
N SER A 4 -4.44 -8.88 16.85
CA SER A 4 -5.69 -9.58 16.52
C SER A 4 -6.86 -9.08 17.37
N ILE A 5 -6.62 -8.78 18.65
CA ILE A 5 -7.62 -8.19 19.56
C ILE A 5 -8.04 -6.80 19.05
N LYS A 6 -7.09 -5.92 18.75
CA LYS A 6 -7.37 -4.58 18.20
C LYS A 6 -8.19 -4.62 16.91
N ILE A 7 -7.93 -5.60 16.03
CA ILE A 7 -8.70 -5.78 14.79
C ILE A 7 -10.15 -6.17 15.10
N ILE A 8 -10.36 -7.13 16.02
CA ILE A 8 -11.69 -7.55 16.41
C ILE A 8 -12.46 -6.36 17.01
N GLU A 9 -11.86 -5.63 17.96
CA GLU A 9 -12.47 -4.45 18.59
C GLU A 9 -12.84 -3.38 17.56
N LYS A 10 -11.89 -3.00 16.69
CA LYS A 10 -12.10 -1.95 15.68
C LYS A 10 -13.17 -2.30 14.65
N PHE A 11 -13.32 -3.58 14.31
CA PHE A 11 -14.18 -4.02 13.22
C PHE A 11 -15.34 -4.92 13.68
N THR A 12 -15.76 -4.83 14.94
CA THR A 12 -16.88 -5.63 15.46
C THR A 12 -18.21 -5.29 14.75
N PRO A 13 -19.06 -6.29 14.40
CA PRO A 13 -18.79 -7.73 14.45
C PRO A 13 -17.96 -8.19 13.24
N LEU A 14 -16.69 -8.54 13.49
CA LEU A 14 -15.73 -8.91 12.45
C LEU A 14 -16.20 -10.09 11.59
N PRO A 15 -16.75 -11.20 12.16
CA PRO A 15 -17.23 -12.31 11.34
C PRO A 15 -18.26 -11.89 10.29
N LYS A 16 -19.26 -11.07 10.67
CA LYS A 16 -20.28 -10.60 9.73
C LYS A 16 -19.69 -9.73 8.61
N LYS A 17 -18.68 -8.90 8.91
CA LYS A 17 -18.00 -8.09 7.89
C LYS A 17 -17.19 -8.96 6.94
N VAL A 18 -16.50 -9.98 7.45
CA VAL A 18 -15.77 -10.96 6.63
C VAL A 18 -16.72 -11.74 5.74
N ASP A 19 -17.89 -12.15 6.24
CA ASP A 19 -18.91 -12.85 5.45
C ASP A 19 -19.43 -11.98 4.29
N ILE A 20 -19.58 -10.68 4.50
CA ILE A 20 -19.96 -9.74 3.44
C ILE A 20 -18.86 -9.67 2.37
N LEU A 21 -17.58 -9.62 2.77
CA LEU A 21 -16.47 -9.64 1.81
C LEU A 21 -16.46 -10.93 1.00
N ARG A 22 -16.59 -12.10 1.65
CA ARG A 22 -16.64 -13.41 0.98
C ARG A 22 -17.81 -13.55 0.00
N LYS A 23 -18.96 -12.95 0.31
CA LYS A 23 -20.11 -12.95 -0.61
C LYS A 23 -19.93 -12.03 -1.82
N ARG A 24 -18.94 -11.14 -1.78
CA ARG A 24 -18.64 -10.15 -2.83
C ARG A 24 -17.32 -10.43 -3.55
N THR A 25 -16.59 -11.45 -3.15
CA THR A 25 -15.42 -11.91 -3.91
C THR A 25 -15.88 -12.71 -5.12
N VAL A 26 -15.14 -12.54 -6.21
CA VAL A 26 -15.29 -13.27 -7.47
C VAL A 26 -14.07 -14.16 -7.66
N ASP A 27 -14.20 -15.20 -8.49
CA ASP A 27 -13.12 -16.15 -8.74
C ASP A 27 -12.10 -15.64 -9.77
N SER A 28 -12.52 -14.71 -10.63
CA SER A 28 -11.67 -14.12 -11.68
C SER A 28 -11.51 -12.61 -11.51
N GLU A 29 -10.31 -12.10 -11.83
CA GLU A 29 -9.98 -10.68 -11.67
C GLU A 29 -10.75 -9.76 -12.63
N ASP A 30 -11.10 -10.24 -13.83
CA ASP A 30 -11.87 -9.47 -14.81
C ASP A 30 -13.32 -9.22 -14.39
N GLU A 31 -13.85 -10.03 -13.47
CA GLU A 31 -15.16 -9.82 -12.86
C GLU A 31 -15.09 -8.87 -11.65
N ALA A 32 -13.89 -8.59 -11.14
CA ALA A 32 -13.71 -7.80 -9.94
C ALA A 32 -13.84 -6.30 -10.23
N THR A 33 -14.67 -5.61 -9.45
CA THR A 33 -14.70 -4.14 -9.49
C THR A 33 -13.43 -3.53 -8.89
N VAL A 34 -12.83 -4.21 -7.89
CA VAL A 34 -11.60 -3.78 -7.21
C VAL A 34 -10.78 -5.02 -6.85
N THR A 35 -9.50 -5.05 -7.23
CA THR A 35 -8.52 -6.03 -6.75
C THR A 35 -7.76 -5.46 -5.56
N VAL A 36 -7.83 -6.16 -4.42
CA VAL A 36 -6.99 -5.85 -3.24
C VAL A 36 -5.86 -6.86 -3.15
N THR A 37 -4.62 -6.41 -3.25
CA THR A 37 -3.44 -7.27 -3.18
C THR A 37 -2.33 -6.63 -2.34
N ALA A 38 -1.38 -7.46 -1.91
CA ALA A 38 -0.18 -6.96 -1.27
C ALA A 38 0.83 -6.49 -2.33
N ALA A 39 1.60 -5.45 -2.04
CA ALA A 39 2.64 -4.92 -2.94
C ALA A 39 3.57 -6.01 -3.50
N HIS A 40 3.97 -6.97 -2.66
CA HIS A 40 4.79 -8.12 -3.07
C HIS A 40 4.12 -9.00 -4.12
N ARG A 41 2.81 -9.26 -3.97
CA ARG A 41 2.02 -10.07 -4.90
C ARG A 41 1.67 -9.30 -6.19
N ALA A 42 1.75 -7.98 -6.17
CA ALA A 42 1.53 -7.15 -7.34
C ALA A 42 2.71 -7.16 -8.34
N LYS A 43 3.87 -7.69 -7.95
CA LYS A 43 5.07 -7.71 -8.80
C LYS A 43 4.80 -8.45 -10.11
N GLY A 44 5.05 -7.79 -11.24
CA GLY A 44 4.82 -8.33 -12.58
C GLY A 44 3.39 -8.18 -13.09
N LEU A 45 2.47 -7.70 -12.26
CA LEU A 45 1.11 -7.34 -12.64
C LEU A 45 1.03 -5.82 -12.87
N GLU A 46 -0.02 -5.36 -13.55
CA GLU A 46 -0.25 -3.95 -13.86
C GLU A 46 -1.75 -3.68 -14.05
N TRP A 47 -2.20 -2.49 -13.63
CA TRP A 47 -3.60 -2.05 -13.75
C TRP A 47 -3.68 -0.62 -14.27
N ASP A 48 -4.78 -0.26 -14.92
CA ASP A 48 -5.01 1.10 -15.41
C ASP A 48 -4.98 2.14 -14.27
N ILE A 49 -5.56 1.79 -13.12
CA ILE A 49 -5.63 2.63 -11.93
C ILE A 49 -5.10 1.83 -10.74
N VAL A 50 -4.17 2.40 -9.98
CA VAL A 50 -3.66 1.80 -8.74
C VAL A 50 -3.76 2.82 -7.62
N GLU A 51 -4.29 2.40 -6.48
CA GLU A 51 -4.26 3.16 -5.23
C GLU A 51 -3.30 2.50 -4.25
N ILE A 52 -2.32 3.27 -3.76
CA ILE A 52 -1.40 2.83 -2.72
C ILE A 52 -2.03 3.14 -1.37
N ASN A 53 -2.24 2.12 -0.54
CA ASN A 53 -2.83 2.28 0.79
C ASN A 53 -1.75 2.59 1.87
N HIS A 54 -2.19 2.81 3.11
CA HIS A 54 -1.40 3.31 4.24
C HIS A 54 -0.63 2.21 5.01
N ASP A 55 -0.28 1.11 4.34
CA ASP A 55 0.37 -0.06 4.97
C ASP A 55 1.90 0.02 4.99
N PHE A 56 2.49 1.01 4.31
CA PHE A 56 3.93 1.25 4.31
C PHE A 56 4.42 1.91 5.61
N PRO A 57 5.66 1.63 6.04
CA PRO A 57 6.20 2.22 7.26
C PRO A 57 6.31 3.75 7.18
N ASN A 58 5.73 4.43 8.18
CA ASN A 58 5.79 5.89 8.28
C ASN A 58 7.20 6.41 8.63
N ASN A 59 8.10 5.55 9.10
CA ASN A 59 9.47 5.86 9.50
C ASN A 59 10.50 5.60 8.39
N LEU A 60 10.06 5.56 7.12
CA LEU A 60 10.93 5.29 5.97
C LEU A 60 12.19 6.19 5.91
N PHE A 61 12.15 7.41 6.47
CA PHE A 61 13.28 8.36 6.47
C PHE A 61 13.88 8.59 7.85
N ASP A 62 13.64 7.67 8.79
CA ASP A 62 14.27 7.72 10.10
C ASP A 62 15.78 7.49 9.95
N PRO A 63 16.66 8.40 10.44
CA PRO A 63 18.11 8.21 10.41
C PRO A 63 18.58 6.89 11.04
N GLU A 64 17.82 6.37 12.00
CA GLU A 64 18.14 5.11 12.70
C GLU A 64 17.67 3.87 11.93
N MET A 65 16.97 4.03 10.80
CA MET A 65 16.51 2.91 9.98
C MET A 65 17.72 2.20 9.35
N ASN A 66 17.73 0.87 9.46
CA ASN A 66 18.71 0.04 8.78
C ASN A 66 18.64 0.30 7.26
N LYS A 67 19.79 0.62 6.63
CA LYS A 67 19.89 0.91 5.19
C LYS A 67 19.34 -0.20 4.28
N ALA A 68 19.49 -1.47 4.66
CA ALA A 68 18.94 -2.58 3.90
C ALA A 68 17.41 -2.59 3.96
N ALA A 69 16.84 -2.43 5.16
CA ALA A 69 15.39 -2.34 5.35
C ALA A 69 14.80 -1.12 4.63
N PHE A 70 15.48 0.03 4.69
CA PHE A 70 15.12 1.21 3.93
C PHE A 70 15.05 0.92 2.42
N LYS A 71 16.11 0.30 1.86
CA LYS A 71 16.18 -0.03 0.44
C LYS A 71 15.06 -0.99 0.04
N ASP A 72 14.77 -1.99 0.86
CA ASP A 72 13.70 -2.97 0.58
C ASP A 72 12.32 -2.30 0.54
N GLU A 73 12.03 -1.42 1.50
CA GLU A 73 10.77 -0.69 1.54
C GLU A 73 10.62 0.32 0.39
N VAL A 74 11.70 1.04 0.03
CA VAL A 74 11.72 1.93 -1.13
C VAL A 74 11.50 1.16 -2.43
N ASN A 75 12.15 0.00 -2.58
CA ASN A 75 11.96 -0.88 -3.74
C ASN A 75 10.51 -1.38 -3.82
N LEU A 76 9.91 -1.73 -2.69
CA LEU A 76 8.53 -2.20 -2.64
C LEU A 76 7.54 -1.07 -2.99
N LEU A 77 7.81 0.15 -2.54
CA LEU A 77 7.03 1.33 -2.90
C LEU A 77 7.16 1.66 -4.39
N TYR A 78 8.38 1.57 -4.93
CA TYR A 78 8.64 1.69 -6.37
C TYR A 78 7.88 0.64 -7.19
N VAL A 79 7.93 -0.63 -6.76
CA VAL A 79 7.16 -1.70 -7.40
C VAL A 79 5.67 -1.34 -7.38
N SER A 80 5.13 -0.93 -6.24
CA SER A 80 3.72 -0.56 -6.09
C SER A 80 3.30 0.61 -6.98
N ALA A 81 4.11 1.67 -7.03
CA ALA A 81 3.84 2.84 -7.85
C ALA A 81 3.88 2.53 -9.34
N THR A 82 4.82 1.68 -9.78
CA THR A 82 4.97 1.27 -11.18
C THR A 82 3.97 0.22 -11.63
N ARG A 83 3.01 -0.19 -10.79
CA ARG A 83 1.91 -1.07 -11.23
C ARG A 83 0.82 -0.28 -11.98
N ALA A 84 0.79 1.04 -11.84
CA ALA A 84 -0.19 1.90 -12.50
C ALA A 84 0.19 2.16 -13.96
N LYS A 85 -0.71 1.88 -14.91
CA LYS A 85 -0.53 2.22 -16.33
C LYS A 85 -0.97 3.64 -16.67
N LYS A 86 -2.05 4.12 -16.04
CA LYS A 86 -2.65 5.44 -16.37
C LYS A 86 -2.71 6.36 -15.16
N THR A 87 -3.26 5.89 -14.05
CA THR A 87 -3.49 6.74 -12.86
C THR A 87 -2.93 6.07 -11.61
N LEU A 88 -2.07 6.80 -10.89
CA LEU A 88 -1.59 6.42 -9.58
C LEU A 88 -2.21 7.33 -8.51
N ILE A 89 -2.99 6.75 -7.61
CA ILE A 89 -3.52 7.41 -6.43
C ILE A 89 -2.55 7.15 -5.27
N ILE A 90 -1.90 8.22 -4.79
CA ILE A 90 -0.84 8.14 -3.79
C ILE A 90 -1.34 8.41 -2.37
N ASN A 91 -0.76 7.74 -1.39
CA ASN A 91 -1.01 8.00 0.02
C ASN A 91 -0.20 9.20 0.54
N LYS A 92 -0.46 9.58 1.80
CA LYS A 92 0.28 10.67 2.48
C LYS A 92 1.79 10.45 2.54
N LEU A 93 2.25 9.20 2.67
CA LEU A 93 3.67 8.88 2.69
C LEU A 93 4.33 9.32 1.38
N LEU A 94 3.78 8.94 0.23
CA LEU A 94 4.32 9.33 -1.08
C LEU A 94 4.25 10.84 -1.31
N VAL A 95 3.17 11.51 -0.88
CA VAL A 95 3.09 12.98 -0.95
C VAL A 95 4.25 13.62 -0.18
N ASN A 96 4.54 13.15 1.03
CA ASN A 96 5.65 13.67 1.84
C ASN A 96 7.02 13.39 1.19
N ILE A 97 7.18 12.25 0.53
CA ILE A 97 8.40 11.91 -0.22
C ILE A 97 8.62 12.92 -1.34
N LEU A 98 7.61 13.13 -2.17
CA LEU A 98 7.70 14.05 -3.31
C LEU A 98 7.96 15.49 -2.84
N ALA A 99 7.32 15.94 -1.77
CA ALA A 99 7.57 17.26 -1.19
C ALA A 99 9.03 17.46 -0.76
N LYS A 100 9.62 16.47 -0.07
CA LYS A 100 11.03 16.52 0.35
C LYS A 100 12.00 16.53 -0.83
N VAL A 101 11.71 15.78 -1.90
CA VAL A 101 12.53 15.79 -3.12
C VAL A 101 12.56 17.19 -3.73
N VAL A 102 11.40 17.84 -3.86
CA VAL A 102 11.27 19.20 -4.41
C VAL A 102 12.04 20.23 -3.56
N GLU A 103 12.04 20.10 -2.22
CA GLU A 103 12.83 20.97 -1.35
C GLU A 103 14.34 20.79 -1.54
N HIS A 104 14.78 19.53 -1.71
CA HIS A 104 16.19 19.21 -1.88
C HIS A 104 16.73 19.69 -3.24
N GLU A 105 15.92 19.63 -4.30
CA GLU A 105 16.27 20.17 -5.62
C GLU A 105 16.42 21.70 -5.63
N LYS A 106 15.71 22.42 -4.75
CA LYS A 106 15.85 23.90 -4.63
C LYS A 106 17.11 24.34 -3.91
N THR A 107 17.73 23.43 -3.15
CA THR A 107 18.88 23.71 -2.28
C THR A 107 20.19 23.18 -2.86
N ALA A 108 20.11 22.39 -3.94
CA ALA A 108 21.23 21.86 -4.71
C ALA A 108 21.55 22.73 -5.93
#